data_AF-A0A834HKZ1-F1
#
_entry.id   AF-A0A834HKZ1-F1
#
_cell.length_a   1.000
_cell.length_b   1.000
_cell.length_c   1.000
_cell.angle_alpha   90.00
_cell.angle_beta   90.00
_cell.angle_gamma   90.00
#
_symmetry.space_group_name_H-M   'P 1'
#
loop_
_entity.id
_entity.type
_entity.pdbx_description
1 polymer ?
#
loop_
_entity_poly.entity_id
_entity_poly.type
_entity_poly.pdbx_seq_one_letter_code
_entity_poly.pdbx_strand_id
1 'polypeptide(L)'
;MWKRKIRDLLNYHEGALDAMDGKLVKLNALAADANDKMVRNHKVKLNLYRKANSYAKSVITSSVTDDVYQKIMDKETAYEVWKALKQNFEASSKDQLFNICTDFFAFGC
;
A
#
# COMPACT_ATOMS: atom_id res chain seq x y z
N MET A 1 11.94 -4.77 11.72
CA MET A 1 12.80 -4.86 10.52
C MET A 1 12.00 -4.80 9.22
N TRP A 2 10.94 -5.61 9.07
CA TRP A 2 10.10 -5.66 7.86
C TRP A 2 9.49 -4.32 7.42
N LYS A 3 9.01 -3.49 8.36
CA LYS A 3 8.41 -2.17 8.05
C LYS A 3 9.38 -1.27 7.26
N ARG A 4 10.68 -1.34 7.56
CA ARG A 4 11.73 -0.57 6.89
C ARG A 4 12.01 -1.12 5.49
N LYS A 5 12.13 -2.44 5.34
CA LYS A 5 12.35 -3.11 4.05
C LYS A 5 11.24 -2.82 3.03
N ILE A 6 9.97 -2.83 3.44
CA ILE A 6 8.85 -2.44 2.57
C ILE A 6 8.97 -0.96 2.16
N ARG A 7 9.31 -0.06 3.09
CA ARG A 7 9.51 1.36 2.77
C ARG A 7 10.66 1.57 1.79
N ASP A 8 11.75 0.82 1.92
CA ASP A 8 12.89 0.90 1.01
C ASP A 8 12.51 0.42 -0.41
N LEU A 9 11.73 -0.64 -0.53
CA LEU A 9 11.20 -1.11 -1.84
C LEU A 9 10.25 -0.11 -2.49
N LEU A 10 9.43 0.57 -1.69
CA LEU A 10 8.47 1.56 -2.18
C LEU A 10 9.11 2.89 -2.56
N ASN A 11 10.30 3.18 -2.03
CA ASN A 11 11.02 4.41 -2.34
C ASN A 11 11.44 4.52 -3.82
N TYR A 12 11.38 3.41 -4.57
CA TYR A 12 11.68 3.38 -6.00
C TYR A 12 10.63 4.10 -6.87
N HIS A 13 9.35 4.11 -6.47
CA HIS A 13 8.28 4.70 -7.28
C HIS A 13 7.73 5.97 -6.63
N GLU A 14 7.72 7.07 -7.40
CA GLU A 14 7.20 8.36 -6.95
C GLU A 14 5.76 8.23 -6.42
N GLY A 15 5.50 8.79 -5.25
CA GLY A 15 4.19 8.80 -4.60
C GLY A 15 3.74 7.46 -4.01
N ALA A 16 4.50 6.36 -4.16
CA ALA A 16 4.11 5.06 -3.59
C ALA A 16 4.15 5.05 -2.06
N LEU A 17 5.15 5.71 -1.45
CA LEU A 17 5.20 5.93 -0.01
C LEU A 17 4.02 6.78 0.47
N ASP A 18 3.66 7.83 -0.26
CA ASP A 18 2.52 8.69 0.08
C ASP A 18 1.18 7.97 -0.07
N ALA A 19 1.04 7.08 -1.06
CA ALA A 19 -0.14 6.23 -1.22
C ALA A 19 -0.25 5.21 -0.07
N MET A 20 0.87 4.64 0.37
CA MET A 20 0.91 3.71 1.50
C MET A 20 0.64 4.39 2.85
N ASP A 21 1.18 5.60 3.07
CA ASP A 21 0.95 6.36 4.30
C ASP A 21 -0.41 7.10 4.30
N GLY A 22 -1.19 7.03 3.20
CA GLY A 22 -2.51 7.64 3.07
C GLY A 22 -2.49 9.15 2.79
N LYS A 23 -1.33 9.71 2.45
CA LYS A 23 -1.17 11.11 2.03
C LYS A 23 -1.64 11.35 0.60
N LEU A 24 -1.52 10.32 -0.25
CA LEU A 24 -2.05 10.34 -1.61
C LEU A 24 -3.37 9.57 -1.64
N VAL A 25 -4.48 10.31 -1.76
CA VAL A 25 -5.84 9.76 -1.70
C VAL A 25 -6.50 9.79 -3.07
N LYS A 26 -7.39 8.84 -3.33
CA LYS A 26 -8.25 8.82 -4.52
C LYS A 26 -9.02 10.13 -4.62
N LEU A 27 -8.89 10.81 -5.76
CA LEU A 27 -9.65 12.04 -6.01
C LEU A 27 -11.14 11.71 -6.21
N ASN A 28 -12.00 12.54 -5.61
CA ASN A 28 -13.45 12.49 -5.81
C ASN A 28 -13.82 12.89 -7.24
N ALA A 29 -14.96 12.40 -7.73
CA ALA A 29 -15.47 12.75 -9.05
C ALA A 29 -15.51 14.28 -9.26
N LEU A 30 -15.17 14.73 -10.46
CA LEU A 30 -15.30 16.14 -10.84
C LEU A 30 -16.76 16.57 -10.83
N ALA A 31 -16.99 17.84 -10.49
CA ALA A 31 -18.29 18.48 -10.65
C ALA A 31 -18.67 18.57 -12.15
N ALA A 32 -19.98 18.59 -12.43
CA ALA A 32 -20.51 18.55 -13.79
C ALA A 32 -20.14 19.78 -14.65
N ASP A 33 -19.72 20.88 -14.01
CA ASP A 33 -19.32 22.16 -14.61
C ASP A 33 -17.80 22.30 -14.78
N ALA A 34 -17.02 21.22 -14.58
CA ALA A 34 -15.58 21.27 -14.70
C ALA A 34 -15.10 21.62 -16.12
N ASN A 35 -14.27 22.65 -16.24
CA ASN A 35 -13.67 23.04 -17.52
C ASN A 35 -12.59 22.04 -18.00
N ASP A 36 -12.22 22.11 -19.28
CA ASP A 36 -11.24 21.22 -19.91
C ASP A 36 -9.86 21.18 -19.22
N LYS A 37 -9.46 22.27 -18.57
CA LYS A 37 -8.18 22.33 -17.83
C LYS A 37 -8.30 21.56 -16.50
N MET A 38 -9.44 21.67 -15.83
CA MET A 38 -9.76 20.92 -14.61
C MET A 38 -9.87 19.42 -14.91
N VAL A 39 -10.54 19.04 -16.01
CA VAL A 39 -10.66 17.65 -16.46
C VAL A 39 -9.29 17.04 -16.74
N ARG A 40 -8.43 17.75 -17.49
CA ARG A 40 -7.06 17.28 -17.78
C ARG A 40 -6.23 17.12 -16.52
N ASN A 41 -6.21 18.11 -15.64
CA ASN A 41 -5.46 18.04 -14.39
C ASN A 41 -5.96 16.93 -13.46
N HIS A 42 -7.28 16.73 -13.39
CA HIS A 42 -7.87 15.66 -12.61
C HIS A 42 -7.45 14.28 -13.12
N LYS A 43 -7.48 14.06 -14.44
CA LYS A 43 -7.05 12.80 -15.07
C LYS A 43 -5.58 12.51 -14.78
N VAL A 44 -4.70 13.51 -14.84
CA VAL A 44 -3.28 13.37 -14.52
C VAL A 44 -3.10 12.94 -13.07
N LYS A 45 -3.72 13.64 -12.12
CA LYS A 45 -3.59 13.32 -10.69
C LYS A 45 -4.21 11.96 -10.34
N LEU A 46 -5.35 11.61 -10.94
CA LEU A 46 -5.98 10.29 -10.74
C LEU A 46 -5.09 9.17 -11.27
N ASN A 47 -4.42 9.39 -12.41
CA ASN A 47 -3.48 8.42 -12.96
C ASN A 47 -2.24 8.26 -12.06
N LEU A 48 -1.71 9.36 -11.51
CA LEU A 48 -0.61 9.33 -10.54
C LEU A 48 -0.99 8.52 -9.28
N TYR A 49 -2.16 8.81 -8.69
CA TYR A 49 -2.70 8.04 -7.57
C TYR A 49 -2.83 6.56 -7.91
N ARG A 50 -3.44 6.23 -9.05
CA ARG A 50 -3.65 4.84 -9.47
C ARG A 50 -2.32 4.09 -9.59
N LYS A 51 -1.32 4.67 -10.25
CA LYS A 51 0.01 4.06 -10.40
C LYS A 51 0.68 3.83 -9.05
N ALA A 52 0.76 4.87 -8.23
CA ALA A 52 1.38 4.80 -6.91
C ALA A 52 0.69 3.77 -6.00
N ASN A 53 -0.64 3.79 -5.95
CA ASN A 53 -1.42 2.84 -5.14
C ASN A 53 -1.28 1.40 -5.64
N SER A 54 -1.36 1.16 -6.95
CA SER A 54 -1.20 -0.19 -7.52
C SER A 54 0.22 -0.72 -7.30
N TYR A 55 1.25 0.11 -7.48
CA TYR A 55 2.62 -0.29 -7.21
C TYR A 55 2.81 -0.63 -5.74
N ALA A 56 2.32 0.23 -4.84
CA ALA A 56 2.45 0.00 -3.42
C ALA A 56 1.75 -1.27 -2.94
N LYS A 57 0.52 -1.54 -3.42
CA LYS A 57 -0.16 -2.81 -3.16
C LYS A 57 0.67 -3.98 -3.67
N SER A 58 1.12 -3.94 -4.92
CA SER A 58 1.87 -5.04 -5.54
C SER A 58 3.10 -5.42 -4.73
N VAL A 59 3.91 -4.43 -4.34
CA VAL A 59 5.11 -4.63 -3.51
C VAL A 59 4.76 -5.25 -2.16
N ILE A 60 3.70 -4.76 -1.49
CA ILE A 60 3.30 -5.33 -0.20
C ILE A 60 2.81 -6.76 -0.37
N THR A 61 1.94 -7.02 -1.35
CA THR A 61 1.34 -8.34 -1.57
C THR A 61 2.35 -9.38 -2.05
N SER A 62 3.36 -8.98 -2.83
CA SER A 62 4.43 -9.88 -3.27
C SER A 62 5.46 -10.17 -2.18
N SER A 63 5.50 -9.35 -1.14
CA SER A 63 6.47 -9.51 -0.05
C SER A 63 5.94 -10.41 1.07
N VAL A 64 4.62 -10.54 1.22
CA VAL A 64 3.98 -11.33 2.29
C VAL A 64 3.69 -12.77 1.84
N THR A 65 3.48 -13.68 2.79
CA THR A 65 3.02 -15.04 2.49
C THR A 65 1.53 -15.10 2.17
N ASP A 66 1.10 -16.22 1.56
CA ASP A 66 -0.29 -16.42 1.12
C ASP A 66 -1.31 -16.32 2.27
N ASP A 67 -0.99 -16.83 3.45
CA ASP A 67 -1.85 -16.73 4.65
C ASP A 67 -2.14 -15.28 5.05
N VAL A 68 -1.16 -14.41 4.83
CA VAL A 68 -1.24 -12.98 5.13
C VAL A 68 -1.98 -12.26 4.03
N TYR A 69 -1.67 -12.63 2.78
CA TYR A 69 -2.34 -12.14 1.60
C TYR A 69 -3.86 -12.35 1.71
N GLN A 70 -4.31 -13.54 2.12
CA GLN A 70 -5.73 -13.84 2.34
C GLN A 70 -6.40 -12.90 3.35
N LYS A 71 -5.66 -12.40 4.35
CA LYS A 71 -6.18 -11.47 5.37
C LYS A 71 -6.24 -10.01 4.91
N ILE A 72 -5.55 -9.68 3.82
CA ILE A 72 -5.46 -8.30 3.30
C ILE A 72 -6.03 -8.16 1.88
N MET A 73 -6.44 -9.26 1.24
CA MET A 73 -6.90 -9.28 -0.15
C MET A 73 -8.21 -8.51 -0.36
N ASP A 74 -9.01 -8.36 0.69
CA ASP A 74 -10.27 -7.59 0.70
C ASP A 74 -10.03 -6.06 0.74
N LYS A 75 -8.80 -5.61 0.95
CA LYS A 75 -8.47 -4.18 1.04
C LYS A 75 -8.26 -3.58 -0.34
N GLU A 76 -8.88 -2.44 -0.61
CA GLU A 76 -8.86 -1.81 -1.92
C GLU A 76 -7.60 -0.97 -2.15
N THR A 77 -7.14 -0.28 -1.10
CA THR A 77 -6.03 0.68 -1.18
C THR A 77 -4.74 0.14 -0.53
N ALA A 78 -3.60 0.65 -0.98
CA ALA A 78 -2.30 0.36 -0.37
C ALA A 78 -2.26 0.79 1.09
N TYR A 79 -2.91 1.91 1.42
CA TYR A 79 -3.07 2.38 2.79
C TYR A 79 -3.81 1.37 3.68
N GLU A 80 -4.96 0.86 3.22
CA GLU A 80 -5.73 -0.13 3.98
C GLU A 80 -4.97 -1.44 4.15
N VAL A 81 -4.32 -1.92 3.08
CA VAL A 81 -3.42 -3.08 3.13
C VAL A 81 -2.33 -2.87 4.18
N TRP A 82 -1.66 -1.72 4.14
CA TRP A 82 -0.58 -1.38 5.07
C TRP A 82 -1.06 -1.26 6.53
N LYS A 83 -2.23 -0.67 6.73
CA LYS A 83 -2.87 -0.53 8.04
C LYS A 83 -3.25 -1.91 8.61
N ALA A 84 -3.89 -2.75 7.80
CA ALA A 84 -4.26 -4.11 8.20
C ALA A 84 -3.02 -4.95 8.53
N LEU A 85 -1.95 -4.83 7.72
CA LEU A 85 -0.69 -5.52 7.96
C LEU A 85 -0.04 -5.09 9.30
N LYS A 86 -0.02 -3.79 9.61
CA LYS A 86 0.45 -3.29 10.91
C LYS A 86 -0.37 -3.84 12.06
N GLN A 87 -1.69 -3.82 11.94
CA GLN A 87 -2.61 -4.34 12.97
C GLN A 87 -2.41 -5.83 13.20
N ASN A 88 -2.32 -6.64 12.14
CA ASN A 88 -2.05 -8.07 12.23
C ASN A 88 -0.70 -8.36 12.91
N PHE A 89 0.32 -7.53 12.64
CA PHE A 89 1.63 -7.69 13.26
C PHE A 89 1.62 -7.27 14.74
N GLU A 90 1.00 -6.15 15.07
CA GLU A 90 0.94 -5.61 16.44
C GLU A 90 0.00 -6.44 17.35
N ALA A 91 -1.07 -7.03 16.80
CA ALA A 91 -1.93 -7.96 17.53
C ALA A 91 -1.23 -9.30 17.84
N SER A 92 -0.39 -9.80 16.92
CA SER A 92 0.42 -11.01 17.11
C SER A 92 1.64 -10.79 18.03
N SER A 93 1.91 -9.55 18.43
CA SER A 93 3.18 -9.13 19.05
C SER A 93 3.28 -9.28 20.56
N LYS A 94 2.30 -9.84 21.28
CA LYS A 94 2.47 -10.05 22.73
C LYS A 94 3.38 -11.24 23.08
N ASP A 95 3.53 -12.25 22.22
CA ASP A 95 4.31 -13.46 22.58
C ASP A 95 5.28 -14.02 21.50
N GLN A 96 5.21 -13.62 20.22
CA GLN A 96 5.90 -14.36 19.13
C GLN A 96 6.70 -13.51 18.12
N LEU A 97 7.11 -12.30 18.50
CA LEU A 97 7.74 -11.30 17.61
C LEU A 97 8.98 -11.75 16.84
N PHE A 98 9.73 -12.73 17.35
CA PHE A 98 11.02 -13.14 16.75
C PHE A 98 10.91 -14.22 15.67
N ASN A 99 9.94 -15.15 15.73
CA ASN A 99 9.81 -16.20 14.70
C ASN A 99 9.00 -15.73 13.48
N ILE A 100 8.02 -14.85 13.68
CA ILE A 100 7.06 -14.47 12.63
C ILE A 100 7.73 -13.68 11.50
N CYS A 101 8.75 -12.85 11.75
CA CYS A 101 9.35 -12.02 10.69
C CYS A 101 9.98 -12.84 9.54
N THR A 102 10.43 -14.06 9.82
CA THR A 102 11.02 -14.99 8.84
C THR A 102 9.95 -15.80 8.10
N ASP A 103 8.85 -16.13 8.78
CA ASP A 103 7.77 -16.95 8.20
C ASP A 103 6.69 -16.12 7.46
N PHE A 104 6.55 -14.83 7.76
CA PHE A 104 5.49 -13.97 7.19
C PHE A 104 5.87 -13.30 5.88
N PHE A 105 7.16 -13.10 5.66
CA PHE A 105 7.64 -12.50 4.43
C PHE A 105 8.44 -13.56 3.68
N ALA A 106 8.10 -13.80 2.42
CA ALA A 106 8.78 -14.74 1.53
C ALA A 106 10.16 -14.23 1.09
N PHE A 107 10.92 -13.63 2.00
CA PHE A 107 12.29 -13.20 1.78
C PHE A 107 13.22 -14.40 1.97
N GLY A 108 13.12 -15.39 1.07
CA GLY A 108 14.16 -16.41 0.92
C GLY A 108 15.44 -15.79 0.38
N CYS A 109 16.59 -16.22 0.91
CA CYS A 109 17.91 -15.98 0.34
C CYS A 109 18.01 -16.48 -1.11
#